data_AF-A0A7S0ADX5-F1
#
_entry.id   AF-A0A7S0ADX5-F1
#
_cell.length_a   1.000
_cell.length_b   1.000
_cell.length_c   1.000
_cell.angle_alpha   90.00
_cell.angle_beta   90.00
_cell.angle_gamma   90.00
#
_symmetry.space_group_name_H-M   'P 1'
#
loop_
_entity.id
_entity.type
_entity.pdbx_description
1 polymer ?
#
loop_
_entity_poly.entity_id
_entity_poly.type
_entity_poly.pdbx_seq_one_letter_code
_entity_poly.pdbx_strand_id
1 'polypeptide(L)'
;AAFPGCSGAAQSPIDVRTAHLRATEEPQPLTYDYYPYDLPGEQKIANDGHLLRLDADFGTLALPDGMYQVKHVLFHFPSEHSINGKLAAGELQIVHQKQGSHGTKDLAIVSLLLESEASAGKPCAGPQRDFFISLRFSSDDPLPGSGEEAGNVGPA
;
A
#
# COMPACT_ATOMS: atom_id res chain seq x y z
N ALA A 1 -5.07 -20.82 16.41
CA ALA A 1 -3.91 -20.58 17.30
C ALA A 1 -3.87 -19.10 17.64
N ALA A 2 -3.51 -18.72 18.86
CA ALA A 2 -3.28 -17.31 19.20
C ALA A 2 -1.89 -16.89 18.70
N PHE A 3 -1.77 -15.68 18.14
CA PHE A 3 -0.51 -15.09 17.72
C PHE A 3 -0.05 -14.12 18.83
N PRO A 4 0.89 -14.51 19.72
CA PRO A 4 1.17 -13.73 20.94
C PRO A 4 1.66 -12.30 20.67
N GLY A 5 2.31 -12.08 19.52
CA GLY A 5 2.75 -10.75 19.07
C GLY A 5 1.60 -9.76 18.86
N CYS A 6 0.39 -10.25 18.55
CA CYS A 6 -0.79 -9.41 18.33
C CYS A 6 -1.33 -8.74 19.61
N SER A 7 -0.81 -9.10 20.79
CA SER A 7 -1.16 -8.46 22.07
C SER A 7 -0.10 -7.48 22.56
N GLY A 8 0.83 -7.06 21.68
CA GLY A 8 1.85 -6.07 21.99
C GLY A 8 1.30 -4.65 22.20
N ALA A 9 2.10 -3.78 22.82
CA ALA A 9 1.72 -2.39 23.09
C ALA A 9 1.92 -1.43 21.91
N ALA A 10 2.66 -1.85 20.88
CA ALA A 10 2.96 -1.07 19.68
C ALA A 10 2.47 -1.84 18.45
N GLN A 11 1.15 -1.93 18.31
CA GLN A 11 0.50 -2.56 17.16
C GLN A 11 -0.04 -1.51 16.20
N SER A 12 -0.03 -1.87 14.92
CA SER A 12 -0.76 -1.18 13.87
C SER A 12 -1.98 -2.01 13.48
N PRO A 13 -3.01 -1.40 12.86
CA PRO A 13 -3.14 0.03 12.57
C PRO A 13 -3.45 0.88 13.80
N ILE A 14 -3.40 2.21 13.65
CA ILE A 14 -3.82 3.18 14.67
C ILE A 14 -4.83 4.19 14.14
N ASP A 15 -5.53 4.84 15.07
CA ASP A 15 -6.26 6.10 14.83
C ASP A 15 -5.31 7.29 14.92
N VAL A 16 -5.07 7.95 13.79
CA VAL A 16 -4.28 9.17 13.73
C VAL A 16 -5.16 10.35 14.13
N ARG A 17 -5.01 10.77 15.38
CA ARG A 17 -5.73 11.92 15.95
C ARG A 17 -5.03 13.22 15.60
N THR A 18 -5.55 13.95 14.62
CA THR A 18 -4.90 15.16 14.10
C THR A 18 -4.71 16.23 15.17
N ALA A 19 -5.62 16.33 16.12
CA ALA A 19 -5.53 17.26 17.26
C ALA A 19 -4.36 16.95 18.22
N HIS A 20 -3.80 15.74 18.18
CA HIS A 20 -2.70 15.30 19.04
C HIS A 20 -1.36 15.28 18.31
N LEU A 21 -1.33 15.58 17.01
CA LEU A 21 -0.10 15.64 16.25
C LEU A 21 0.77 16.78 16.76
N ARG A 22 2.05 16.47 17.00
CA ARG A 22 3.07 17.43 17.38
C ARG A 22 4.13 17.40 16.30
N ALA A 23 4.35 18.54 15.64
CA ALA A 23 5.53 18.70 14.80
C ALA A 23 6.74 18.67 15.73
N THR A 24 7.54 17.62 15.64
CA THR A 24 8.80 17.52 16.38
C THR A 24 9.95 18.15 15.59
N GLU A 25 9.85 18.16 14.26
CA GLU A 25 10.81 18.72 13.31
C GLU A 25 10.08 19.19 12.04
N GLU A 26 10.77 19.94 11.17
CA GLU A 26 10.24 20.21 9.84
C GLU A 26 10.18 18.91 9.03
N PRO A 27 9.02 18.59 8.41
CA PRO A 27 8.88 17.38 7.62
C PRO A 27 9.83 17.42 6.43
N GLN A 28 10.77 16.47 6.40
CA GLN A 28 11.59 16.23 5.22
C GLN A 28 10.77 15.46 4.20
N PRO A 29 10.86 15.80 2.90
CA PRO A 29 10.30 14.98 1.85
C PRO A 29 10.85 13.56 1.93
N LEU A 30 9.99 12.57 1.69
CA LEU A 30 10.45 11.19 1.51
C LEU A 30 11.31 11.14 0.24
N THR A 31 12.49 10.50 0.34
CA THR A 31 13.33 10.20 -0.81
C THR A 31 12.98 8.81 -1.29
N TYR A 32 12.33 8.71 -2.45
CA TYR A 32 11.90 7.46 -3.05
C TYR A 32 12.20 7.46 -4.54
N ASP A 33 12.29 6.25 -5.09
CA ASP A 33 12.43 6.00 -6.51
C ASP A 33 11.43 4.91 -6.90
N TYR A 34 10.23 5.35 -7.28
CA TYR A 34 9.11 4.47 -7.59
C TYR A 34 8.79 4.50 -9.07
N TYR A 35 8.54 3.32 -9.63
CA TYR A 35 8.20 3.13 -11.04
C TYR A 35 6.84 2.43 -11.14
N PRO A 36 5.74 3.17 -11.33
CA PRO A 36 4.42 2.56 -11.44
C PRO A 36 4.16 1.89 -12.79
N TYR A 37 5.07 2.05 -13.76
CA TYR A 37 4.99 1.65 -15.16
C TYR A 37 6.30 0.98 -15.59
N ASP A 38 6.31 0.26 -16.72
CA ASP A 38 7.51 -0.35 -17.32
C ASP A 38 8.29 -1.26 -16.35
N LEU A 39 7.57 -1.94 -15.47
CA LEU A 39 8.17 -2.75 -14.41
C LEU A 39 8.89 -3.97 -14.99
N PRO A 40 10.12 -4.28 -14.52
CA PRO A 40 10.80 -5.49 -14.92
C PRO A 40 10.12 -6.73 -14.35
N GLY A 41 10.00 -7.77 -15.16
CA GLY A 41 9.45 -9.07 -14.75
C GLY A 41 7.93 -9.18 -14.90
N GLU A 42 7.37 -10.27 -14.37
CA GLU A 42 5.93 -10.50 -14.37
C GLU A 42 5.32 -9.85 -13.12
N GLN A 43 4.28 -9.04 -13.31
CA GLN A 43 3.48 -8.50 -12.23
C GLN A 43 2.28 -9.39 -11.97
N LYS A 44 2.00 -9.65 -10.69
CA LYS A 44 0.93 -10.55 -10.26
C LYS A 44 0.08 -9.91 -9.18
N ILE A 45 -1.23 -9.94 -9.36
CA ILE A 45 -2.18 -9.55 -8.31
C ILE A 45 -2.89 -10.80 -7.81
N ALA A 46 -2.88 -11.01 -6.50
CA ALA A 46 -3.52 -12.12 -5.83
C ALA A 46 -4.56 -11.59 -4.84
N ASN A 47 -5.68 -12.29 -4.71
CA ASN A 47 -6.70 -12.04 -3.72
C ASN A 47 -6.75 -13.22 -2.77
N ASP A 48 -6.31 -13.06 -1.52
CA ASP A 48 -6.30 -14.15 -0.55
C ASP A 48 -7.60 -14.26 0.26
N GLY A 49 -8.62 -13.47 -0.10
CA GLY A 49 -9.88 -13.36 0.63
C GLY A 49 -9.84 -12.38 1.81
N HIS A 50 -8.68 -11.81 2.13
CA HIS A 50 -8.50 -10.79 3.16
C HIS A 50 -7.97 -9.47 2.59
N LEU A 51 -7.08 -9.53 1.60
CA LEU A 51 -6.50 -8.38 0.93
C LEU A 51 -6.19 -8.69 -0.55
N LEU A 52 -5.92 -7.64 -1.32
CA LEU A 52 -5.28 -7.78 -2.63
C LEU A 52 -3.78 -7.53 -2.46
N ARG A 53 -2.95 -8.44 -2.95
CA ARG A 53 -1.49 -8.28 -2.98
C ARG A 53 -1.02 -8.19 -4.42
N LEU A 54 -0.31 -7.12 -4.73
CA LEU A 54 0.41 -6.94 -5.97
C LEU A 54 1.90 -7.20 -5.73
N ASP A 55 2.38 -8.31 -6.30
CA ASP A 55 3.77 -8.72 -6.27
C ASP A 55 4.49 -8.12 -7.49
N ALA A 56 5.27 -7.06 -7.27
CA ALA A 56 6.16 -6.46 -8.25
C ALA A 56 7.26 -5.61 -7.58
N ASP A 57 8.36 -5.39 -8.30
CA ASP A 57 9.45 -4.53 -7.84
C ASP A 57 9.20 -3.06 -8.20
N PHE A 58 8.47 -2.34 -7.35
CA PHE A 58 8.15 -0.92 -7.55
C PHE A 58 9.30 0.03 -7.20
N GLY A 59 10.53 -0.46 -7.02
CA GLY A 59 11.69 0.38 -6.73
C GLY A 59 11.99 0.52 -5.24
N THR A 60 12.40 1.71 -4.80
CA THR A 60 13.05 1.88 -3.49
C THR A 60 12.61 3.09 -2.69
N LEU A 61 12.82 3.01 -1.37
CA LEU A 61 12.67 4.08 -0.40
C LEU A 61 13.99 4.27 0.36
N ALA A 62 14.47 5.50 0.47
CA ALA A 62 15.65 5.85 1.26
C ALA A 62 15.22 6.44 2.61
N LEU A 63 15.68 5.83 3.70
CA LEU A 63 15.54 6.33 5.07
C LEU A 63 16.94 6.64 5.65
N PRO A 64 17.05 7.42 6.74
CA PRO A 64 18.36 7.79 7.31
C PRO A 64 19.26 6.60 7.65
N ASP A 65 18.68 5.44 7.90
CA ASP A 65 19.38 4.23 8.28
C ASP A 65 19.69 3.29 7.09
N GLY A 66 19.21 3.58 5.88
CA GLY A 66 19.58 2.84 4.66
C GLY A 66 18.50 2.80 3.57
N MET A 67 18.79 1.99 2.55
CA MET A 67 17.90 1.76 1.40
C MET A 67 16.96 0.59 1.66
N TYR A 68 15.69 0.76 1.31
CA TYR A 68 14.63 -0.23 1.44
C TYR A 68 14.05 -0.55 0.06
N GLN A 69 14.00 -1.83 -0.30
CA GLN A 69 13.41 -2.30 -1.55
C GLN A 69 11.93 -2.59 -1.37
N VAL A 70 11.07 -2.18 -2.30
CA VAL A 70 9.68 -2.63 -2.33
C VAL A 70 9.62 -4.16 -2.48
N LYS A 71 8.71 -4.79 -1.73
CA LYS A 71 8.47 -6.24 -1.78
C LYS A 71 7.12 -6.58 -2.36
N HIS A 72 6.11 -5.79 -2.02
CA HIS A 72 4.74 -5.93 -2.52
C HIS A 72 3.95 -4.67 -2.18
N VAL A 73 2.85 -4.49 -2.90
CA VAL A 73 1.82 -3.51 -2.59
C VAL A 73 0.58 -4.25 -2.11
N LEU A 74 0.04 -3.86 -0.97
CA LEU A 74 -1.19 -4.42 -0.40
C LEU A 74 -2.33 -3.42 -0.53
N PHE A 75 -3.52 -3.91 -0.83
CA PHE A 75 -4.74 -3.11 -0.79
C PHE A 75 -5.71 -3.70 0.23
N HIS A 76 -6.13 -2.84 1.16
CA HIS A 76 -7.14 -3.13 2.16
C HIS A 76 -8.40 -2.31 1.85
N PHE A 77 -9.56 -2.95 1.93
CA PHE A 77 -10.86 -2.30 1.78
C PHE A 77 -11.80 -2.76 2.91
N PRO A 78 -12.20 -1.87 3.85
CA PRO A 78 -11.83 -0.45 3.98
C PRO A 78 -10.37 -0.23 4.39
N SER A 79 -9.95 1.02 4.60
CA SER A 79 -8.62 1.30 5.17
C SER A 79 -8.40 0.61 6.52
N GLU A 80 -7.14 0.36 6.89
CA GLU A 80 -6.80 -0.14 8.22
C GLU A 80 -6.60 1.01 9.20
N HIS A 81 -5.81 2.02 8.79
CA HIS A 81 -5.64 3.26 9.53
C HIS A 81 -6.91 4.12 9.44
N SER A 82 -7.17 4.88 10.50
CA SER A 82 -8.23 5.89 10.53
C SER A 82 -7.66 7.26 10.82
N ILE A 83 -8.33 8.31 10.34
CA ILE A 83 -8.04 9.69 10.69
C ILE A 83 -9.21 10.21 11.52
N ASN A 84 -8.94 10.58 12.78
CA ASN A 84 -9.96 11.01 13.74
C ASN A 84 -11.15 10.03 13.84
N GLY A 85 -10.85 8.73 13.88
CA GLY A 85 -11.83 7.65 13.98
C GLY A 85 -12.59 7.34 12.69
N LYS A 86 -12.28 7.99 11.57
CA LYS A 86 -12.92 7.73 10.27
C LYS A 86 -12.02 6.90 9.36
N LEU A 87 -12.56 5.80 8.83
CA LEU A 87 -11.91 4.99 7.80
C LEU A 87 -12.15 5.59 6.41
N ALA A 88 -11.16 5.44 5.54
CA ALA A 88 -11.25 5.74 4.12
C ALA A 88 -11.84 4.54 3.35
N ALA A 89 -12.15 4.73 2.06
CA ALA A 89 -12.73 3.68 1.24
C ALA A 89 -11.78 2.49 1.08
N GLY A 90 -10.47 2.75 1.07
CA GLY A 90 -9.43 1.72 1.11
C GLY A 90 -8.10 2.30 1.57
N GLU A 91 -7.09 1.44 1.64
CA GLU A 91 -5.70 1.79 1.94
C GLU A 91 -4.75 0.99 1.05
N LEU A 92 -3.85 1.69 0.38
CA LEU A 92 -2.74 1.10 -0.35
C LEU A 92 -1.50 1.16 0.55
N GLN A 93 -0.91 0.00 0.86
CA GLN A 93 0.31 -0.12 1.64
C GLN A 93 1.46 -0.59 0.76
N ILE A 94 2.49 0.24 0.61
CA ILE A 94 3.73 -0.13 -0.08
C ILE A 94 4.69 -0.70 0.96
N VAL A 95 4.94 -2.01 0.90
CA VAL A 95 5.78 -2.72 1.88
C VAL A 95 7.21 -2.77 1.39
N HIS A 96 8.14 -2.29 2.22
CA HIS A 96 9.56 -2.27 1.94
C HIS A 96 10.36 -3.07 2.96
N GLN A 97 11.49 -3.60 2.53
CA GLN A 97 12.45 -4.32 3.36
C GLN A 97 13.85 -3.72 3.15
N LYS A 98 14.54 -3.38 4.23
CA LYS A 98 15.91 -2.88 4.17
C LYS A 98 16.83 -3.84 3.41
N GLN A 99 17.68 -3.31 2.53
CA GLN A 99 18.64 -4.14 1.78
C GLN A 99 19.57 -4.89 2.74
N GLY A 100 19.79 -6.19 2.46
CA GLY A 100 20.55 -7.09 3.35
C GLY A 100 19.77 -7.64 4.54
N SER A 101 18.50 -7.25 4.72
CA SER A 101 17.61 -7.78 5.77
C SER A 101 16.59 -8.76 5.19
N HIS A 102 16.01 -9.61 6.06
CA HIS A 102 15.12 -10.70 5.68
C HIS A 102 14.03 -10.95 6.71
N GLY A 103 12.94 -11.60 6.28
CA GLY A 103 11.85 -12.03 7.14
C GLY A 103 11.00 -10.85 7.62
N THR A 104 10.88 -10.70 8.93
CA THR A 104 10.02 -9.69 9.56
C THR A 104 10.80 -8.56 10.24
N LYS A 105 12.12 -8.50 10.03
CA LYS A 105 12.98 -7.43 10.56
C LYS A 105 12.95 -6.24 9.62
N ASP A 106 13.27 -5.04 10.09
CA ASP A 106 13.62 -3.87 9.26
C ASP A 106 12.67 -3.63 8.07
N LEU A 107 11.36 -3.68 8.36
CA LEU A 107 10.28 -3.36 7.42
C LEU A 107 9.88 -1.88 7.57
N ALA A 108 9.56 -1.26 6.44
CA ALA A 108 8.97 0.07 6.39
C ALA A 108 7.76 0.06 5.45
N ILE A 109 6.64 0.63 5.90
CA ILE A 109 5.39 0.65 5.13
C ILE A 109 5.00 2.10 4.87
N VAL A 110 4.76 2.44 3.61
CA VAL A 110 4.13 3.71 3.23
C VAL A 110 2.65 3.44 2.95
N SER A 111 1.78 4.01 3.78
CA SER A 111 0.32 3.88 3.64
C SER A 111 -0.28 5.11 2.94
N LEU A 112 -1.09 4.86 1.91
CA LEU A 112 -1.89 5.85 1.21
C LEU A 112 -3.38 5.54 1.42
N LEU A 113 -4.11 6.46 2.06
CA LEU A 113 -5.56 6.35 2.21
C LEU A 113 -6.24 6.67 0.88
N LEU A 114 -7.17 5.80 0.46
CA LEU A 114 -7.90 5.91 -0.79
C LEU A 114 -9.31 6.42 -0.53
N GLU A 115 -9.64 7.57 -1.13
CA GLU A 115 -11.00 8.10 -1.13
C GLU A 115 -11.74 7.63 -2.39
N SER A 116 -13.01 7.29 -2.25
CA SER A 116 -13.89 7.07 -3.40
C SER A 116 -14.29 8.41 -4.02
N GLU A 117 -14.66 8.40 -5.30
CA GLU A 117 -15.16 9.60 -5.99
C GLU A 117 -16.34 10.24 -5.25
N ALA A 118 -17.22 9.41 -4.69
CA ALA A 118 -18.36 9.85 -3.90
C ALA A 118 -17.92 10.62 -2.64
N SER A 119 -16.85 10.18 -1.97
CA SER A 119 -16.29 10.88 -0.80
C SER A 119 -15.44 12.09 -1.17
N ALA A 120 -14.72 12.03 -2.29
CA ALA A 120 -13.84 13.10 -2.75
C ALA A 120 -14.60 14.24 -3.45
N GLY A 121 -15.84 14.01 -3.86
CA GLY A 121 -16.67 14.99 -4.59
C GLY A 121 -16.15 15.31 -6.00
N LYS A 122 -15.22 14.51 -6.53
CA LYS A 122 -14.62 14.65 -7.86
C LYS A 122 -14.29 13.28 -8.46
N PRO A 123 -14.39 13.10 -9.80
CA PRO A 123 -13.97 11.88 -10.45
C PRO A 123 -12.47 11.61 -10.27
N CYS A 124 -12.11 10.34 -10.20
CA CYS A 124 -10.73 9.88 -10.33
C CYS A 124 -10.29 10.09 -11.79
N ALA A 125 -9.16 10.76 -12.01
CA ALA A 125 -8.68 11.10 -13.34
C ALA A 125 -7.16 11.10 -13.40
N GLY A 126 -6.62 11.00 -14.61
CA GLY A 126 -5.19 11.05 -14.87
C GLY A 126 -4.44 9.78 -14.45
N PRO A 127 -3.13 9.88 -14.19
CA PRO A 127 -2.26 8.73 -13.95
C PRO A 127 -2.72 7.83 -12.81
N GLN A 128 -3.36 8.38 -11.78
CA GLN A 128 -3.89 7.61 -10.66
C GLN A 128 -4.98 6.64 -11.13
N ARG A 129 -5.94 7.14 -11.92
CA ARG A 129 -7.00 6.29 -12.48
C ARG A 129 -6.41 5.23 -13.39
N ASP A 130 -5.48 5.63 -14.26
CA ASP A 130 -4.88 4.73 -15.25
C ASP A 130 -4.05 3.63 -14.57
N PHE A 131 -3.38 3.94 -13.45
CA PHE A 131 -2.75 2.95 -12.58
C PHE A 131 -3.77 1.92 -12.05
N PHE A 132 -4.87 2.36 -11.43
CA PHE A 132 -5.88 1.43 -10.91
C PHE A 132 -6.54 0.59 -12.03
N ILE A 133 -6.81 1.18 -13.20
CA ILE A 133 -7.35 0.45 -14.36
C ILE A 133 -6.36 -0.63 -14.82
N SER A 134 -5.06 -0.31 -14.87
CA SER A 134 -4.03 -1.28 -15.27
C SER A 134 -3.90 -2.46 -14.30
N LEU A 135 -4.32 -2.27 -13.05
CA LEU A 135 -4.42 -3.29 -12.02
C LEU A 135 -5.78 -3.98 -11.99
N ARG A 136 -6.64 -3.80 -13.00
CA ARG A 136 -7.96 -4.45 -13.12
C ARG A 136 -9.03 -3.97 -12.13
N PHE A 137 -8.90 -2.77 -11.58
CA PHE A 137 -9.97 -2.14 -10.78
C PHE A 137 -11.11 -1.58 -11.67
N SER A 138 -11.27 -2.10 -12.90
CA SER A 138 -12.32 -1.74 -13.87
C SER A 138 -13.33 -2.87 -14.02
N SER A 139 -14.52 -2.58 -14.52
CA SER A 139 -15.57 -3.59 -14.77
C SER A 139 -15.26 -4.54 -15.92
N ASP A 140 -14.45 -4.10 -16.89
CA ASP A 140 -14.26 -4.82 -18.16
C ASP A 140 -13.19 -5.92 -18.06
N ASP A 141 -12.32 -5.85 -17.06
CA ASP A 141 -11.33 -6.86 -16.70
C ASP A 141 -11.23 -6.85 -15.17
N PRO A 142 -12.00 -7.70 -14.48
CA PRO A 142 -12.15 -7.60 -13.03
C PRO A 142 -10.95 -8.18 -12.27
N LEU A 143 -10.75 -7.68 -11.06
CA LEU A 143 -9.84 -8.26 -10.08
C LEU A 143 -10.09 -9.76 -9.84
N PRO A 144 -9.06 -10.53 -9.48
CA PRO A 144 -9.23 -11.94 -9.11
C PRO A 144 -10.22 -12.11 -7.96
N GLY A 145 -11.01 -13.17 -8.02
CA GLY A 145 -11.89 -13.60 -6.94
C GLY A 145 -11.11 -14.08 -5.71
N SER A 146 -11.83 -14.28 -4.61
CA SER A 146 -11.20 -14.78 -3.37
C SER A 146 -10.50 -16.13 -3.59
N GLY A 147 -9.21 -16.19 -3.29
CA GLY A 147 -8.35 -17.36 -3.48
C GLY A 147 -7.74 -17.47 -4.89
N GLU A 148 -7.91 -16.46 -5.74
CA GLU A 148 -7.42 -16.44 -7.12
C GLU A 148 -6.23 -15.49 -7.31
N GLU A 149 -5.46 -15.72 -8.37
CA GLU A 149 -4.34 -14.88 -8.83
C GLU A 149 -4.55 -14.53 -10.31
N ALA A 150 -4.13 -13.32 -10.67
CA ALA A 150 -4.04 -12.85 -12.04
C ALA A 150 -2.61 -12.34 -12.33
N GLY A 151 -1.97 -12.90 -13.36
CA GLY A 151 -0.67 -12.43 -13.88
C GLY A 151 -0.82 -11.40 -15.00
N ASN A 152 0.32 -10.82 -15.40
CA ASN A 152 0.43 -9.76 -16.42
C ASN A 152 -0.47 -8.56 -16.13
N VAL A 153 -0.48 -8.11 -14.88
CA VAL A 153 -1.26 -6.97 -14.41
C VAL A 153 -0.35 -5.78 -14.14
N GLY A 154 -0.57 -4.68 -14.82
CA GLY A 154 0.29 -3.52 -14.68
C GLY A 154 0.23 -2.70 -15.95
N PRO A 155 0.51 -1.41 -15.85
CA PRO A 155 0.46 -0.58 -17.02
C PRO A 155 1.74 -0.82 -17.83
N ALA A 156 1.53 -1.09 -19.13
CA ALA A 156 2.60 -1.18 -20.11
C ALA A 156 3.39 0.13 -20.22
#